data_AF-A0A850GW72-F1
#
_entry.id   AF-A0A850GW72-F1
#
_cell.length_a   1.000
_cell.length_b   1.000
_cell.length_c   1.000
_cell.angle_alpha   90.00
_cell.angle_beta   90.00
_cell.angle_gamma   90.00
#
_symmetry.space_group_name_H-M   'P 1'
#
loop_
_entity.id
_entity.type
_entity.pdbx_description
1 polymer ?
#
loop_
_entity_poly.entity_id
_entity_poly.type
_entity_poly.pdbx_seq_one_letter_code
_entity_poly.pdbx_strand_id
1 'polypeptide(L)'
;MPIERYGVLKARPIAGRPGRGRTPHYQIHAVDRGEDYRVAINVRSKPWPSELLYFVDDRFEHPLLDGLRNLSMGFSGQHQGHGSLAVDYVRGNLFERRHMRALPHDVPGPDNDLNELIDLWVGRALRDEDALLFAFGERFGPDAEPDPHFGFRPATGIHRVHMNQGSASAYAESDGPWQDGALLLYFPPVRGGGRVLVRERWVAVFLAFQSQAWHTDDRSGRAVEQWRPRQGEAEEAAAAEPRGGVGPLRIVAAAVEPSAQVTLLNAGSETVTLEGWALMDMARRLEPLSGALEPGQSLRVRLSGQGARLAASGGLITLVEPAGFKADGVSYSAAQARRLGGRLVF
;
A
#
# COMPACT_ATOMS: atom_id res chain seq x y z
N MET A 1 7.62 17.63 -9.84
CA MET A 1 8.22 16.45 -10.48
C MET A 1 8.02 15.24 -9.58
N PRO A 2 7.89 14.02 -10.15
CA PRO A 2 7.86 12.77 -9.39
C PRO A 2 9.07 12.64 -8.46
N ILE A 3 8.98 11.75 -7.46
CA ILE A 3 10.02 11.54 -6.46
C ILE A 3 11.34 11.15 -7.13
N GLU A 4 12.43 11.83 -6.79
CA GLU A 4 13.73 11.62 -7.44
C GLU A 4 14.53 10.49 -6.79
N ARG A 5 14.47 10.37 -5.46
CA ARG A 5 15.27 9.42 -4.67
C ARG A 5 14.40 8.42 -3.94
N TYR A 6 13.53 7.76 -4.69
CA TYR A 6 12.60 6.78 -4.17
C TYR A 6 13.30 5.49 -3.73
N GLY A 7 12.84 4.91 -2.62
CA GLY A 7 13.30 3.59 -2.20
C GLY A 7 12.71 3.12 -0.89
N VAL A 8 13.36 2.12 -0.30
CA VAL A 8 12.99 1.53 0.98
C VAL A 8 14.19 1.52 1.93
N LEU A 9 13.99 2.00 3.15
CA LEU A 9 14.96 1.88 4.23
C LEU A 9 14.62 0.65 5.08
N LYS A 10 15.53 -0.33 5.16
CA LYS A 10 15.46 -1.43 6.12
C LYS A 10 16.37 -1.11 7.32
N ALA A 11 15.79 -0.81 8.47
CA ALA A 11 16.56 -0.37 9.65
C ALA A 11 15.95 -0.88 10.95
N ARG A 12 16.68 -0.77 12.06
CA ARG A 12 16.16 -1.04 13.40
C ARG A 12 15.64 0.26 14.02
N PRO A 13 14.37 0.35 14.45
CA PRO A 13 13.90 1.51 15.21
C PRO A 13 14.56 1.54 16.58
N ILE A 14 14.99 2.73 17.04
CA ILE A 14 15.58 2.93 18.37
C ILE A 14 14.94 4.07 19.17
N ALA A 15 14.17 4.96 18.54
CA ALA A 15 13.31 5.91 19.23
C ALA A 15 12.11 6.32 18.37
N GLY A 16 11.03 6.74 19.01
CA GLY A 16 9.86 7.36 18.39
C GLY A 16 9.56 8.71 19.05
N ARG A 17 9.06 9.67 18.27
CA ARG A 17 8.58 10.96 18.77
C ARG A 17 7.28 11.35 18.07
N PRO A 18 6.18 11.52 18.80
CA PRO A 18 4.93 12.04 18.26
C PRO A 18 5.12 13.40 17.59
N GLY A 19 4.40 13.61 16.49
CA GLY A 19 4.42 14.87 15.75
C GLY A 19 3.72 15.97 16.51
N ARG A 20 4.38 17.13 16.65
CA ARG A 20 3.82 18.33 17.31
C ARG A 20 3.93 19.57 16.41
N GLY A 21 3.13 20.59 16.69
CA GLY A 21 3.21 21.89 16.03
C GLY A 21 2.42 21.98 14.72
N ARG A 22 2.79 22.92 13.84
CA ARG A 22 1.98 23.32 12.67
C ARG A 22 2.08 22.37 11.47
N THR A 23 3.17 21.64 11.33
CA THR A 23 3.39 20.63 10.27
C THR A 23 3.88 19.34 10.89
N PRO A 24 3.04 18.71 11.74
CA PRO A 24 3.47 17.60 12.56
C PRO A 24 3.77 16.39 11.67
N HIS A 25 4.93 15.80 11.93
CA HIS A 25 5.30 14.50 11.41
C HIS A 25 5.70 13.65 12.62
N TYR A 26 5.19 12.43 12.69
CA TYR A 26 5.72 11.44 13.61
C TYR A 26 7.15 11.09 13.16
N GLN A 27 8.09 11.07 14.09
CA GLN A 27 9.50 10.84 13.79
C GLN A 27 9.94 9.51 14.39
N ILE A 28 10.57 8.67 13.57
CA ILE A 28 11.26 7.46 14.04
C ILE A 28 12.75 7.66 13.84
N HIS A 29 13.53 7.45 14.89
CA HIS A 29 14.98 7.29 14.79
C HIS A 29 15.26 5.82 14.54
N ALA A 30 15.93 5.53 13.44
CA ALA A 30 16.31 4.18 13.07
C ALA A 30 17.79 4.11 12.74
N VAL A 31 18.38 2.93 12.96
CA VAL A 31 19.80 2.69 12.71
C VAL A 31 19.99 1.45 11.86
N ASP A 32 20.98 1.47 10.99
CA ASP A 32 21.53 0.27 10.34
C ASP A 32 22.93 -0.05 10.88
N ARG A 33 23.76 -0.74 10.10
CA ARG A 33 25.16 -1.05 10.46
C ARG A 33 26.07 0.19 10.34
N GLY A 34 25.82 1.18 11.20
CA GLY A 34 26.69 2.34 11.39
C GLY A 34 26.12 3.67 10.92
N GLU A 35 24.95 3.69 10.29
CA GLU A 35 24.26 4.93 9.91
C GLU A 35 22.95 5.12 10.69
N ASP A 36 22.71 6.38 11.07
CA ASP A 36 21.46 6.85 11.67
C ASP A 36 20.56 7.45 10.59
N TYR A 37 19.25 7.22 10.75
CA TYR A 37 18.22 7.70 9.85
C TYR A 37 17.03 8.25 10.64
N ARG A 38 16.37 9.25 10.05
CA ARG A 38 15.07 9.73 10.50
C ARG A 38 13.99 9.32 9.51
N VAL A 39 12.97 8.61 9.96
CA VAL A 39 11.75 8.39 9.17
C VAL A 39 10.70 9.42 9.62
N ALA A 40 10.33 10.32 8.72
CA ALA A 40 9.34 11.37 8.94
C ALA A 40 8.01 10.98 8.30
N ILE A 41 7.01 10.70 9.13
CA ILE A 41 5.69 10.22 8.71
C ILE A 41 4.68 11.34 8.87
N ASN A 42 3.99 11.71 7.80
CA ASN A 42 2.95 12.74 7.84
C ASN A 42 1.82 12.28 8.76
N VAL A 43 1.50 13.08 9.78
CA VAL A 43 0.29 12.87 10.60
C VAL A 43 -0.78 13.92 10.31
N ARG A 44 -0.46 14.97 9.54
CA ARG A 44 -1.40 16.01 9.15
C ARG A 44 -1.07 16.58 7.76
N SER A 45 -2.12 16.92 7.01
CA SER A 45 -2.03 17.66 5.75
C SER A 45 -2.05 19.17 6.00
N LYS A 46 -1.37 19.93 5.12
CA LYS A 46 -1.46 21.40 5.07
C LYS A 46 -2.79 21.87 4.49
N PRO A 47 -3.23 21.40 3.30
CA PRO A 47 -4.55 21.70 2.78
C PRO A 47 -5.65 20.97 3.56
N TRP A 48 -6.86 21.51 3.49
CA TRP A 48 -8.08 20.87 3.99
C TRP A 48 -8.56 19.80 2.98
N PRO A 49 -9.09 18.64 3.43
CA PRO A 49 -9.16 18.16 4.82
C PRO A 49 -7.76 17.89 5.37
N SER A 50 -7.48 18.38 6.59
CA SER A 50 -6.14 18.23 7.18
C SER A 50 -5.85 16.83 7.73
N GLU A 51 -6.89 16.03 7.92
CA GLU A 51 -6.80 14.66 8.42
C GLU A 51 -6.37 13.71 7.29
N LEU A 52 -5.52 12.75 7.63
CA LEU A 52 -5.14 11.68 6.71
C LEU A 52 -6.09 10.50 6.86
N LEU A 53 -6.18 9.74 5.78
CA LEU A 53 -6.67 8.38 5.78
C LEU A 53 -5.56 7.47 6.24
N TYR A 54 -5.91 6.51 7.09
CA TYR A 54 -4.99 5.45 7.52
C TYR A 54 -5.63 4.07 7.32
N PHE A 55 -4.80 3.07 7.05
CA PHE A 55 -5.14 1.67 7.19
C PHE A 55 -3.96 0.94 7.82
N VAL A 56 -4.23 0.16 8.86
CA VAL A 56 -3.26 -0.77 9.45
C VAL A 56 -3.70 -2.19 9.16
N ASP A 57 -2.84 -2.94 8.46
CA ASP A 57 -2.94 -4.38 8.38
C ASP A 57 -1.96 -5.01 9.38
N ASP A 58 -2.50 -5.58 10.46
CA ASP A 58 -1.69 -6.16 11.55
C ASP A 58 -1.11 -7.56 11.25
N ARG A 59 -1.43 -8.10 10.06
CA ARG A 59 -0.99 -9.39 9.54
C ARG A 59 -0.79 -9.32 8.03
N PHE A 60 -0.15 -8.26 7.56
CA PHE A 60 0.03 -7.99 6.14
C PHE A 60 0.67 -9.18 5.40
N GLU A 61 -0.03 -9.72 4.40
CA GLU A 61 0.46 -10.77 3.50
C GLU A 61 0.48 -10.21 2.08
N HIS A 62 1.66 -10.13 1.45
CA HIS A 62 1.80 -9.64 0.08
C HIS A 62 3.04 -10.24 -0.60
N PRO A 63 3.04 -10.52 -1.93
CA PRO A 63 4.22 -11.01 -2.65
C PRO A 63 5.49 -10.15 -2.46
N LEU A 64 5.31 -8.85 -2.26
CA LEU A 64 6.40 -7.89 -2.00
C LEU A 64 7.30 -8.34 -0.84
N LEU A 65 6.72 -8.97 0.20
CA LEU A 65 7.44 -9.31 1.43
C LEU A 65 8.58 -10.30 1.18
N ASP A 66 8.49 -11.15 0.15
CA ASP A 66 9.55 -12.10 -0.18
C ASP A 66 10.83 -11.36 -0.63
N GLY A 67 10.68 -10.27 -1.37
CA GLY A 67 11.79 -9.40 -1.73
C GLY A 67 12.34 -8.61 -0.54
N LEU A 68 11.46 -8.07 0.32
CA LEU A 68 11.88 -7.27 1.48
C LEU A 68 12.70 -8.07 2.51
N ARG A 69 12.36 -9.34 2.73
CA ARG A 69 13.14 -10.22 3.62
C ARG A 69 14.61 -10.28 3.20
N ASN A 70 14.86 -10.33 1.89
CA ASN A 70 16.20 -10.49 1.31
C ASN A 70 17.00 -9.18 1.19
N LEU A 71 16.39 -8.02 1.48
CA LEU A 71 17.11 -6.76 1.49
C LEU A 71 18.22 -6.74 2.55
N SER A 72 19.36 -6.16 2.19
CA SER A 72 20.36 -5.75 3.17
C SER A 72 19.82 -4.60 4.03
N MET A 73 20.38 -4.43 5.23
CA MET A 73 20.09 -3.26 6.06
C MET A 73 20.55 -1.98 5.34
N GLY A 74 19.88 -0.86 5.63
CA GLY A 74 20.11 0.45 5.04
C GLY A 74 19.14 0.80 3.91
N PHE A 75 19.41 1.92 3.25
CA PHE A 75 18.57 2.41 2.16
C PHE A 75 18.84 1.65 0.85
N SER A 76 17.77 1.13 0.25
CA SER A 76 17.79 0.51 -1.07
C SER A 76 16.94 1.34 -2.04
N GLY A 77 17.60 2.03 -2.95
CA GLY A 77 16.92 2.78 -4.02
C GLY A 77 16.11 1.85 -4.92
N GLN A 78 14.91 2.28 -5.30
CA GLN A 78 14.01 1.52 -6.16
C GLN A 78 13.74 2.28 -7.45
N HIS A 79 13.62 1.55 -8.55
CA HIS A 79 13.14 2.10 -9.81
C HIS A 79 11.62 1.93 -9.90
N GLN A 80 10.98 2.79 -10.70
CA GLN A 80 9.54 2.65 -10.96
C GLN A 80 9.28 1.41 -11.81
N GLY A 81 8.22 0.66 -11.48
CA GLY A 81 7.69 -0.40 -12.33
C GLY A 81 7.82 -1.81 -11.80
N HIS A 82 7.37 -2.75 -12.63
CA HIS A 82 7.22 -4.17 -12.30
C HIS A 82 8.58 -4.84 -12.00
N GLY A 83 8.61 -5.67 -10.96
CA GLY A 83 9.83 -6.38 -10.52
C GLY A 83 10.72 -5.57 -9.58
N SER A 84 10.42 -4.29 -9.35
CA SER A 84 10.99 -3.52 -8.24
C SER A 84 10.29 -3.86 -6.91
N LEU A 85 10.86 -3.39 -5.79
CA LEU A 85 10.19 -3.40 -4.48
C LEU A 85 9.40 -2.11 -4.23
N ALA A 86 9.18 -1.30 -5.27
CA ALA A 86 8.38 -0.10 -5.14
C ALA A 86 6.94 -0.43 -4.76
N VAL A 87 6.35 0.42 -3.92
CA VAL A 87 4.94 0.28 -3.53
C VAL A 87 4.06 1.21 -4.35
N ASP A 88 2.92 0.67 -4.78
CA ASP A 88 1.84 1.39 -5.45
C ASP A 88 0.53 0.83 -4.90
N TYR A 89 -0.25 1.67 -4.22
CA TYR A 89 -1.46 1.25 -3.53
C TYR A 89 -2.50 0.71 -4.52
N VAL A 90 -2.56 1.32 -5.71
CA VAL A 90 -3.56 1.01 -6.75
C VAL A 90 -3.09 -0.17 -7.59
N ARG A 91 -1.91 -0.05 -8.22
CA ARG A 91 -1.37 -1.04 -9.19
C ARG A 91 -0.78 -2.27 -8.51
N GLY A 92 -0.31 -2.12 -7.28
CA GLY A 92 0.22 -3.21 -6.47
C GLY A 92 -0.84 -4.05 -5.78
N ASN A 93 -2.13 -3.67 -5.82
CA ASN A 93 -3.21 -4.31 -5.06
C ASN A 93 -2.84 -4.54 -3.58
N LEU A 94 -2.25 -3.52 -2.94
CA LEU A 94 -1.79 -3.63 -1.55
C LEU A 94 -2.96 -3.77 -0.58
N PHE A 95 -4.04 -3.02 -0.84
CA PHE A 95 -5.28 -3.05 -0.08
C PHE A 95 -6.37 -2.29 -0.86
N GLU A 96 -7.60 -2.33 -0.36
CA GLU A 96 -8.70 -1.54 -0.90
C GLU A 96 -8.93 -0.26 -0.09
N ARG A 97 -9.19 0.85 -0.79
CA ARG A 97 -9.44 2.15 -0.16
C ARG A 97 -10.52 2.10 0.92
N ARG A 98 -11.56 1.26 0.79
CA ARG A 98 -12.62 1.09 1.80
C ARG A 98 -12.10 0.66 3.18
N HIS A 99 -10.92 0.07 3.26
CA HIS A 99 -10.30 -0.29 4.54
C HIS A 99 -9.65 0.91 5.25
N MET A 100 -9.43 2.04 4.54
CA MET A 100 -8.90 3.24 5.18
C MET A 100 -9.97 4.05 5.88
N ARG A 101 -9.60 4.59 7.04
CA ARG A 101 -10.45 5.45 7.88
C ARG A 101 -9.77 6.80 8.05
N ALA A 102 -10.55 7.88 8.10
CA ALA A 102 -10.03 9.18 8.50
C ALA A 102 -9.78 9.19 10.02
N LEU A 103 -8.70 9.84 10.45
CA LEU A 103 -8.44 10.05 11.87
C LEU A 103 -7.89 11.46 12.08
N PRO A 104 -8.31 12.16 13.15
CA PRO A 104 -7.62 13.36 13.58
C PRO A 104 -6.16 13.03 13.94
N HIS A 105 -5.29 14.04 13.83
CA HIS A 105 -3.86 13.85 14.05
C HIS A 105 -3.41 13.85 15.52
N ASP A 106 -4.14 14.58 16.37
CA ASP A 106 -3.82 14.81 17.80
C ASP A 106 -5.08 15.37 18.48
N VAL A 107 -5.78 14.57 19.28
CA VAL A 107 -6.97 15.00 20.03
C VAL A 107 -6.98 14.40 21.45
N PRO A 108 -7.59 15.07 22.45
CA PRO A 108 -7.64 14.50 23.81
C PRO A 108 -8.42 13.18 23.88
N GLY A 109 -7.89 12.24 24.64
CA GLY A 109 -8.48 10.91 24.85
C GLY A 109 -7.56 9.82 24.30
N PRO A 110 -7.69 8.57 24.75
CA PRO A 110 -6.83 7.49 24.30
C PRO A 110 -7.31 6.85 23.01
N ASP A 111 -6.34 6.41 22.20
CA ASP A 111 -6.50 5.59 20.99
C ASP A 111 -7.42 6.21 19.94
N ASN A 112 -7.43 7.54 19.84
CA ASN A 112 -8.37 8.28 19.00
C ASN A 112 -7.71 9.19 17.96
N ASP A 113 -6.37 9.19 17.90
CA ASP A 113 -5.61 9.96 16.92
C ASP A 113 -4.48 9.20 16.20
N LEU A 114 -3.97 9.81 15.14
CA LEU A 114 -2.96 9.20 14.26
C LEU A 114 -1.57 9.11 14.90
N ASN A 115 -1.21 10.04 15.79
CA ASN A 115 0.04 9.97 16.53
C ASN A 115 0.04 8.74 17.44
N GLU A 116 -1.01 8.54 18.22
CA GLU A 116 -1.17 7.40 19.13
C GLU A 116 -1.18 6.07 18.38
N LEU A 117 -1.89 6.02 17.25
CA LEU A 117 -1.91 4.81 16.41
C LEU A 117 -0.52 4.44 15.90
N ILE A 118 0.27 5.41 15.42
CA ILE A 118 1.64 5.14 14.96
C ILE A 118 2.54 4.80 16.15
N ASP A 119 2.41 5.52 17.27
CA ASP A 119 3.18 5.30 18.50
C ASP A 119 2.96 3.90 19.07
N LEU A 120 1.73 3.38 19.03
CA LEU A 120 1.41 2.01 19.44
C LEU A 120 2.26 0.97 18.69
N TRP A 121 2.30 1.06 17.36
CA TRP A 121 3.00 0.10 16.52
C TRP A 121 4.51 0.28 16.54
N VAL A 122 4.99 1.53 16.49
CA VAL A 122 6.42 1.85 16.62
C VAL A 122 6.92 1.44 18.01
N GLY A 123 6.19 1.77 19.07
CA GLY A 123 6.50 1.38 20.44
C GLY A 123 6.56 -0.12 20.64
N ARG A 124 5.70 -0.89 19.94
CA ARG A 124 5.83 -2.35 19.92
C ARG A 124 7.14 -2.81 19.27
N ALA A 125 7.54 -2.22 18.15
CA ALA A 125 8.82 -2.54 17.50
C ALA A 125 10.02 -2.11 18.36
N LEU A 126 9.94 -0.99 19.07
CA LEU A 126 11.00 -0.53 19.99
C LEU A 126 11.24 -1.48 21.17
N ARG A 127 10.24 -2.29 21.57
CA ARG A 127 10.33 -3.27 22.66
C ARG A 127 10.81 -4.64 22.21
N ASP A 128 10.99 -4.85 20.91
CA ASP A 128 11.45 -6.11 20.32
C ASP A 128 12.82 -5.86 19.68
N GLU A 129 13.89 -6.40 20.28
CA GLU A 129 15.28 -6.12 19.87
C GLU A 129 15.59 -6.59 18.45
N ASP A 130 14.83 -7.58 17.94
CA ASP A 130 14.99 -8.15 16.62
C ASP A 130 14.02 -7.54 15.59
N ALA A 131 13.11 -6.65 16.00
CA ALA A 131 12.18 -6.01 15.10
C ALA A 131 12.88 -5.05 14.13
N LEU A 132 12.40 -5.06 12.89
CA LEU A 132 12.90 -4.20 11.82
C LEU A 132 11.77 -3.33 11.28
N LEU A 133 12.11 -2.13 10.82
CA LEU A 133 11.22 -1.29 10.03
C LEU A 133 11.65 -1.29 8.56
N PHE A 134 10.67 -1.11 7.69
CA PHE A 134 10.80 -0.87 6.27
C PHE A 134 10.01 0.41 5.94
N ALA A 135 10.72 1.51 5.72
CA ALA A 135 10.10 2.79 5.37
C ALA A 135 10.25 3.07 3.88
N PHE A 136 9.13 3.15 3.17
CA PHE A 136 9.08 3.52 1.75
C PHE A 136 8.80 5.00 1.60
N GLY A 137 9.50 5.63 0.66
CA GLY A 137 9.33 7.04 0.37
C GLY A 137 10.54 7.62 -0.33
N GLU A 138 10.74 8.92 -0.18
CA GLU A 138 11.87 9.64 -0.75
C GLU A 138 12.99 9.80 0.27
N ARG A 139 14.24 9.55 -0.15
CA ARG A 139 15.42 9.80 0.68
C ARG A 139 15.79 11.29 0.67
N PHE A 140 15.90 11.89 1.85
CA PHE A 140 16.49 13.23 2.03
C PHE A 140 17.91 13.14 2.60
N GLY A 141 18.66 14.24 2.47
CA GLY A 141 20.07 14.30 2.87
C GLY A 141 20.96 13.32 2.09
N PRO A 142 22.19 13.03 2.53
CA PRO A 142 22.79 13.52 3.76
C PRO A 142 23.04 15.02 3.74
N ASP A 143 22.62 15.71 4.79
CA ASP A 143 22.96 17.12 5.05
C ASP A 143 24.04 17.19 6.16
N ALA A 144 24.94 18.17 6.08
CA ALA A 144 26.03 18.33 7.05
C ALA A 144 25.52 18.76 8.44
N GLU A 145 24.39 19.47 8.48
CA GLU A 145 23.72 19.88 9.71
C GLU A 145 23.18 18.68 10.49
N PRO A 146 23.06 18.78 11.83
CA PRO A 146 22.55 17.69 12.63
C PRO A 146 21.05 17.52 12.40
N ASP A 147 20.57 16.29 12.54
CA ASP A 147 19.14 16.02 12.45
C ASP A 147 18.39 16.85 13.50
N PRO A 148 17.36 17.64 13.11
CA PRO A 148 16.71 18.58 14.03
C PRO A 148 15.88 17.89 15.11
N HIS A 149 15.60 16.59 14.98
CA HIS A 149 14.85 15.83 15.97
C HIS A 149 15.81 15.02 16.84
N PHE A 150 16.75 14.28 16.26
CA PHE A 150 17.55 13.29 16.98
C PHE A 150 19.02 13.68 17.13
N GLY A 151 19.50 14.73 16.45
CA GLY A 151 20.83 15.31 16.63
C GLY A 151 22.00 14.54 15.99
N PHE A 152 21.74 13.41 15.33
CA PHE A 152 22.78 12.65 14.63
C PHE A 152 23.28 13.38 13.37
N ARG A 153 24.47 13.01 12.88
CA ARG A 153 25.11 13.55 11.67
C ARG A 153 25.67 12.42 10.80
N PRO A 154 25.61 12.55 9.45
CA PRO A 154 24.85 13.57 8.73
C PRO A 154 23.34 13.37 8.89
N ALA A 155 22.55 14.44 8.75
CA ALA A 155 21.09 14.31 8.75
C ALA A 155 20.64 13.63 7.46
N THR A 156 20.05 12.44 7.56
CA THR A 156 19.50 11.69 6.43
C THR A 156 18.32 10.85 6.89
N GLY A 157 17.51 10.39 5.94
CA GLY A 157 16.31 9.68 6.29
C GLY A 157 15.33 9.55 5.15
N ILE A 158 14.09 9.19 5.52
CA ILE A 158 12.97 8.97 4.59
C ILE A 158 11.83 9.91 4.97
N HIS A 159 11.25 10.56 3.97
CA HIS A 159 10.00 11.33 4.09
C HIS A 159 9.02 10.91 3.00
N ARG A 160 7.84 11.56 2.92
CA ARG A 160 6.75 11.20 1.99
C ARG A 160 6.27 9.75 2.19
N VAL A 161 6.16 9.34 3.45
CA VAL A 161 5.67 8.02 3.86
C VAL A 161 4.13 7.99 3.82
N HIS A 162 3.57 8.22 2.63
CA HIS A 162 2.14 8.19 2.32
C HIS A 162 1.95 7.98 0.81
N MET A 163 0.72 7.80 0.33
CA MET A 163 0.39 7.72 -1.09
C MET A 163 0.92 8.95 -1.84
N ASN A 164 1.69 8.76 -2.91
CA ASN A 164 2.35 9.80 -3.70
C ASN A 164 1.83 9.81 -5.14
N GLN A 165 0.52 9.65 -5.28
CA GLN A 165 -0.20 9.67 -6.55
C GLN A 165 -1.63 10.17 -6.35
N GLY A 166 -2.30 10.52 -7.45
CA GLY A 166 -3.70 10.95 -7.44
C GLY A 166 -3.95 12.29 -6.75
N SER A 167 -2.94 13.15 -6.62
CA SER A 167 -3.06 14.41 -5.88
C SER A 167 -3.98 15.41 -6.60
N ALA A 168 -4.60 16.30 -5.82
CA ALA A 168 -5.29 17.46 -6.35
C ALA A 168 -4.32 18.35 -7.15
N SER A 169 -4.85 19.17 -8.07
CA SER A 169 -4.08 19.88 -9.10
C SER A 169 -2.84 20.64 -8.60
N ALA A 170 -2.90 21.26 -7.41
CA ALA A 170 -1.77 21.98 -6.82
C ALA A 170 -0.54 21.11 -6.48
N TYR A 171 -0.70 19.78 -6.38
CA TYR A 171 0.36 18.83 -6.04
C TYR A 171 0.55 17.72 -7.10
N ALA A 172 -0.25 17.74 -8.18
CA ALA A 172 -0.27 16.71 -9.23
C ALA A 172 1.05 16.60 -10.03
N GLU A 173 1.97 17.54 -9.89
CA GLU A 173 3.31 17.45 -10.46
C GLU A 173 4.22 16.47 -9.73
N SER A 174 3.90 16.14 -8.48
CA SER A 174 4.63 15.15 -7.68
C SER A 174 4.08 13.73 -7.79
N ASP A 175 2.95 13.58 -8.46
CA ASP A 175 2.35 12.27 -8.73
C ASP A 175 3.22 11.42 -9.65
N GLY A 176 3.13 10.11 -9.45
CA GLY A 176 3.85 9.12 -10.22
C GLY A 176 3.43 7.71 -9.80
N PRO A 177 3.45 6.74 -10.73
CA PRO A 177 3.20 5.34 -10.39
C PRO A 177 4.41 4.76 -9.64
N TRP A 178 4.19 3.73 -8.81
CA TRP A 178 5.28 2.99 -8.14
C TRP A 178 6.23 3.87 -7.33
N GLN A 179 5.68 4.81 -6.57
CA GLN A 179 6.44 5.68 -5.67
C GLN A 179 5.68 6.04 -4.38
N ASP A 180 4.63 5.26 -4.06
CA ASP A 180 3.91 5.49 -2.81
C ASP A 180 4.83 5.22 -1.61
N GLY A 181 4.54 5.88 -0.50
CA GLY A 181 5.18 5.64 0.78
C GLY A 181 4.38 4.67 1.64
N ALA A 182 5.04 4.02 2.59
CA ALA A 182 4.43 3.10 3.56
C ALA A 182 5.41 2.85 4.71
N LEU A 183 4.89 2.50 5.89
CA LEU A 183 5.70 1.96 6.98
C LEU A 183 5.32 0.50 7.19
N LEU A 184 6.28 -0.40 7.03
CA LEU A 184 6.14 -1.81 7.39
C LEU A 184 7.00 -2.10 8.62
N LEU A 185 6.47 -2.87 9.56
CA LEU A 185 7.18 -3.37 10.73
C LEU A 185 7.22 -4.89 10.66
N TYR A 186 8.43 -5.45 10.78
CA TYR A 186 8.68 -6.87 10.75
C TYR A 186 9.09 -7.36 12.13
N PHE A 187 8.33 -8.32 12.65
CA PHE A 187 8.60 -9.04 13.88
C PHE A 187 9.05 -10.46 13.51
N PRO A 188 10.33 -10.80 13.71
CA PRO A 188 10.86 -12.12 13.36
C PRO A 188 10.18 -13.27 14.11
N PRO A 189 10.30 -14.51 13.61
CA PRO A 189 9.72 -15.67 14.30
C PRO A 189 10.51 -15.98 15.58
N VAL A 190 9.79 -16.16 16.70
CA VAL A 190 10.39 -16.63 17.96
C VAL A 190 10.59 -18.14 17.89
N ARG A 191 11.81 -18.60 18.16
CA ARG A 191 12.19 -20.01 18.12
C ARG A 191 12.62 -20.52 19.49
N GLY A 192 12.29 -21.77 19.80
CA GLY A 192 12.70 -22.45 21.03
C GLY A 192 12.65 -23.96 20.85
N GLY A 193 13.66 -24.67 21.36
CA GLY A 193 13.76 -26.14 21.22
C GLY A 193 13.73 -26.64 19.77
N GLY A 194 14.30 -25.87 18.83
CA GLY A 194 14.30 -26.20 17.40
C GLY A 194 12.97 -25.98 16.67
N ARG A 195 11.95 -25.44 17.33
CA ARG A 195 10.62 -25.17 16.75
C ARG A 195 10.32 -23.68 16.70
N VAL A 196 9.43 -23.28 15.79
CA VAL A 196 8.84 -21.94 15.75
C VAL A 196 7.71 -21.89 16.79
N LEU A 197 7.90 -21.09 17.83
CA LEU A 197 6.91 -20.87 18.90
C LEU A 197 5.90 -19.79 18.51
N VAL A 198 6.41 -18.71 17.90
CA VAL A 198 5.61 -17.62 17.35
C VAL A 198 6.05 -17.41 15.92
N ARG A 199 5.10 -17.42 14.99
CA ARG A 199 5.39 -17.14 13.57
C ARG A 199 5.81 -15.68 13.40
N GLU A 200 6.59 -15.42 12.36
CA GLU A 200 6.88 -14.05 11.96
C GLU A 200 5.59 -13.27 11.71
N ARG A 201 5.64 -11.95 11.88
CA ARG A 201 4.51 -11.06 11.62
C ARG A 201 4.99 -9.81 10.91
N TRP A 202 4.18 -9.39 9.94
CA TRP A 202 4.31 -8.11 9.27
C TRP A 202 3.12 -7.24 9.63
N VAL A 203 3.40 -6.00 10.01
CA VAL A 203 2.39 -4.95 10.20
C VAL A 203 2.66 -3.89 9.14
N ALA A 204 1.64 -3.52 8.37
CA ALA A 204 1.75 -2.45 7.39
C ALA A 204 0.86 -1.27 7.77
N VAL A 205 1.42 -0.07 7.75
CA VAL A 205 0.74 1.20 7.97
C VAL A 205 0.75 1.97 6.65
N PHE A 206 -0.44 2.18 6.10
CA PHE A 206 -0.67 2.90 4.87
C PHE A 206 -1.38 4.22 5.15
N LEU A 207 -0.94 5.27 4.48
CA LEU A 207 -1.43 6.63 4.69
C LEU A 207 -1.76 7.28 3.35
N ALA A 208 -2.84 8.04 3.28
CA ALA A 208 -3.20 8.82 2.11
C ALA A 208 -3.88 10.12 2.53
N PHE A 209 -3.76 11.17 1.73
CA PHE A 209 -4.57 12.36 1.92
C PHE A 209 -6.00 12.10 1.44
N GLN A 210 -6.99 12.63 2.15
CA GLN A 210 -8.40 12.48 1.76
C GLN A 210 -8.71 13.05 0.38
N SER A 211 -7.96 14.08 -0.03
CA SER A 211 -8.08 14.71 -1.34
C SER A 211 -7.43 13.92 -2.48
N GLN A 212 -6.86 12.74 -2.23
CA GLN A 212 -6.23 11.93 -3.29
C GLN A 212 -7.23 11.01 -3.97
N ALA A 213 -7.16 10.97 -5.31
CA ALA A 213 -7.90 10.04 -6.14
C ALA A 213 -7.25 8.65 -6.13
N TRP A 214 -8.08 7.62 -6.26
CA TRP A 214 -7.67 6.22 -6.29
C TRP A 214 -7.73 5.60 -7.68
N HIS A 215 -8.30 6.33 -8.63
CA HIS A 215 -8.21 6.03 -10.06
C HIS A 215 -7.18 6.98 -10.67
N THR A 216 -5.99 6.45 -10.90
CA THR A 216 -4.84 7.20 -11.41
C THR A 216 -4.38 6.67 -12.76
N ASP A 217 -3.88 7.56 -13.60
CA ASP A 217 -3.32 7.23 -14.91
C ASP A 217 -2.03 6.40 -14.76
N ASP A 218 -1.91 5.34 -15.54
CA ASP A 218 -0.84 4.33 -15.46
C ASP A 218 0.56 4.85 -15.77
N ARG A 219 0.67 6.00 -16.43
CA ARG A 219 1.96 6.58 -16.81
C ARG A 219 2.36 7.72 -15.89
N SER A 220 1.42 8.59 -15.57
CA SER A 220 1.67 9.81 -14.81
C SER A 220 1.36 9.69 -13.32
N GLY A 221 0.60 8.67 -12.89
CA GLY A 221 0.10 8.57 -11.51
C GLY A 221 -0.93 9.64 -11.15
N ARG A 222 -1.33 10.51 -12.09
CA ARG A 222 -2.27 11.60 -11.84
C ARG A 222 -3.69 11.09 -11.77
N ALA A 223 -4.54 11.79 -11.03
CA ALA A 223 -5.98 11.55 -11.04
C ALA A 223 -6.55 11.65 -12.46
N VAL A 224 -7.27 10.61 -12.89
CA VAL A 224 -8.00 10.59 -14.17
C VAL A 224 -9.11 11.64 -14.11
N GLU A 225 -9.27 12.46 -15.16
CA GLU A 225 -10.13 13.67 -15.16
C GLU A 225 -11.55 13.42 -14.63
N GLN A 226 -12.17 12.32 -15.06
CA GLN A 226 -13.53 11.94 -14.66
C GLN A 226 -13.68 11.61 -13.16
N TRP A 227 -12.57 11.27 -12.50
CA TRP A 227 -12.48 10.90 -11.08
C TRP A 227 -11.69 11.94 -10.27
N ARG A 228 -11.42 13.11 -10.84
CA ARG A 228 -10.77 14.19 -10.10
C ARG A 228 -11.70 14.69 -9.01
N PRO A 229 -11.23 14.80 -7.75
CA PRO A 229 -11.97 15.49 -6.72
C PRO A 229 -12.17 16.94 -7.18
N ARG A 230 -13.42 17.40 -7.38
CA ARG A 230 -13.66 18.83 -7.63
C ARG A 230 -13.39 19.61 -6.33
N GLN A 231 -12.91 20.85 -6.44
CA GLN A 231 -12.80 21.72 -5.26
C GLN A 231 -14.20 21.94 -4.67
N GLY A 232 -14.38 21.67 -3.38
CA GLY A 232 -15.68 21.61 -2.70
C GLY A 232 -16.27 20.20 -2.57
N GLU A 233 -16.01 19.28 -3.51
CA GLU A 233 -16.41 17.87 -3.39
C GLU A 233 -15.50 17.06 -2.46
N ALA A 234 -14.32 17.57 -2.08
CA ALA A 234 -13.52 16.96 -1.02
C ALA A 234 -14.24 16.98 0.34
N GLU A 235 -15.16 17.94 0.55
CA GLU A 235 -16.03 18.00 1.74
C GLU A 235 -17.06 16.87 1.74
N GLU A 236 -17.75 16.69 0.62
CA GLU A 236 -18.68 15.59 0.44
C GLU A 236 -18.00 14.23 0.30
N ALA A 237 -16.82 14.11 -0.29
CA ALA A 237 -16.09 12.84 -0.47
C ALA A 237 -15.37 12.36 0.80
N ALA A 238 -15.09 13.28 1.75
CA ALA A 238 -14.67 12.93 3.10
C ALA A 238 -15.86 12.41 3.95
N ALA A 239 -17.08 12.91 3.69
CA ALA A 239 -18.31 12.52 4.37
C ALA A 239 -19.06 11.35 3.70
N ALA A 240 -18.90 11.16 2.40
CA ALA A 240 -19.45 10.06 1.62
C ALA A 240 -18.52 8.86 1.71
N GLU A 241 -19.11 7.66 1.76
CA GLU A 241 -18.34 6.42 1.72
C GLU A 241 -17.35 6.42 0.54
N PRO A 242 -16.13 5.87 0.75
CA PRO A 242 -15.05 6.03 -0.19
C PRO A 242 -15.42 5.53 -1.58
N ARG A 243 -15.39 6.44 -2.57
CA ARG A 243 -15.53 6.13 -4.01
C ARG A 243 -14.30 5.38 -4.59
N GLY A 244 -13.66 4.51 -3.80
CA GLY A 244 -12.49 3.73 -4.19
C GLY A 244 -12.82 2.24 -4.21
N GLY A 245 -12.84 1.64 -5.41
CA GLY A 245 -13.15 0.22 -5.65
C GLY A 245 -14.61 -0.07 -6.03
N VAL A 246 -15.22 0.80 -6.84
CA VAL A 246 -16.69 0.83 -7.09
C VAL A 246 -17.08 0.30 -8.47
N GLY A 247 -16.27 -0.58 -9.06
CA GLY A 247 -16.78 -1.44 -10.12
C GLY A 247 -17.79 -2.43 -9.51
N PRO A 248 -18.97 -2.67 -10.11
CA PRO A 248 -19.91 -3.66 -9.61
C PRO A 248 -19.32 -5.07 -9.61
N LEU A 249 -18.31 -5.34 -10.46
CA LEU A 249 -17.62 -6.61 -10.53
C LEU A 249 -16.46 -6.70 -9.54
N ARG A 250 -16.43 -7.81 -8.79
CA ARG A 250 -15.43 -8.09 -7.75
C ARG A 250 -14.72 -9.42 -8.00
N ILE A 251 -13.43 -9.50 -7.73
CA ILE A 251 -12.69 -10.77 -7.65
C ILE A 251 -12.85 -11.32 -6.24
N VAL A 252 -13.58 -12.42 -6.09
CA VAL A 252 -13.92 -12.98 -4.76
C VAL A 252 -13.17 -14.26 -4.42
N ALA A 253 -12.65 -14.96 -5.43
CA ALA A 253 -11.87 -16.16 -5.22
C ALA A 253 -10.94 -16.44 -6.40
N ALA A 254 -9.90 -17.22 -6.15
CA ALA A 254 -9.03 -17.76 -7.20
C ALA A 254 -8.59 -19.18 -6.86
N ALA A 255 -8.23 -19.96 -7.87
CA ALA A 255 -7.66 -21.29 -7.72
C ALA A 255 -6.43 -21.42 -8.61
N VAL A 256 -5.24 -21.39 -7.99
CA VAL A 256 -3.94 -21.25 -8.65
C VAL A 256 -3.61 -22.48 -9.48
N GLU A 257 -3.46 -23.64 -8.84
CA GLU A 257 -3.20 -24.92 -9.49
C GLU A 257 -4.11 -26.01 -8.90
N PRO A 258 -4.51 -27.02 -9.70
CA PRO A 258 -4.23 -27.21 -11.13
C PRO A 258 -5.23 -26.47 -12.05
N SER A 259 -6.21 -25.75 -11.49
CA SER A 259 -7.36 -25.25 -12.26
C SER A 259 -7.13 -23.91 -12.98
N ALA A 260 -6.23 -23.06 -12.48
CA ALA A 260 -6.00 -21.70 -12.97
C ALA A 260 -7.31 -20.93 -13.22
N GLN A 261 -8.10 -20.71 -12.16
CA GLN A 261 -9.43 -20.09 -12.24
C GLN A 261 -9.52 -18.83 -11.38
N VAL A 262 -10.29 -17.85 -11.83
CA VAL A 262 -10.67 -16.65 -11.08
C VAL A 262 -12.20 -16.59 -11.02
N THR A 263 -12.76 -16.29 -9.85
CA THR A 263 -14.20 -16.13 -9.65
C THR A 263 -14.53 -14.66 -9.52
N LEU A 264 -15.39 -14.18 -10.42
CA LEU A 264 -15.96 -12.85 -10.42
C LEU A 264 -17.35 -12.89 -9.80
N LEU A 265 -17.73 -11.83 -9.09
CA LEU A 265 -19.08 -11.59 -8.57
C LEU A 265 -19.55 -10.22 -9.06
N ASN A 266 -20.77 -10.15 -9.60
CA ASN A 266 -21.45 -8.87 -9.75
C ASN A 266 -22.14 -8.50 -8.43
N ALA A 267 -21.51 -7.62 -7.65
CA ALA A 267 -22.03 -7.06 -6.41
C ALA A 267 -22.89 -5.80 -6.63
N GLY A 268 -23.09 -5.37 -7.88
CA GLY A 268 -23.94 -4.24 -8.25
C GLY A 268 -25.41 -4.60 -8.40
N SER A 269 -26.21 -3.58 -8.71
CA SER A 269 -27.66 -3.68 -8.94
C SER A 269 -28.06 -3.81 -10.40
N GLU A 270 -27.10 -3.74 -11.33
CA GLU A 270 -27.34 -3.78 -12.78
C GLU A 270 -26.54 -4.90 -13.44
N THR A 271 -27.03 -5.39 -14.58
CA THR A 271 -26.33 -6.36 -15.42
C THR A 271 -25.07 -5.75 -16.01
N VAL A 272 -23.95 -6.47 -15.95
CA VAL A 272 -22.67 -6.01 -16.52
C VAL A 272 -22.31 -6.87 -17.72
N THR A 273 -22.17 -6.26 -18.89
CA THR A 273 -21.58 -6.91 -20.07
C THR A 273 -20.05 -6.91 -19.94
N LEU A 274 -19.43 -8.05 -20.22
CA LEU A 274 -17.98 -8.22 -20.11
C LEU A 274 -17.22 -7.86 -21.39
N GLU A 275 -17.87 -7.23 -22.36
CA GLU A 275 -17.22 -6.77 -23.58
C GLU A 275 -16.14 -5.73 -23.24
N GLY A 276 -14.91 -5.97 -23.70
CA GLY A 276 -13.75 -5.12 -23.41
C GLY A 276 -13.15 -5.27 -22.01
N TRP A 277 -13.77 -6.02 -21.11
CA TRP A 277 -13.22 -6.32 -19.79
C TRP A 277 -12.11 -7.38 -19.89
N ALA A 278 -11.14 -7.32 -18.96
CA ALA A 278 -10.05 -8.28 -18.90
C ALA A 278 -9.56 -8.53 -17.47
N LEU A 279 -9.00 -9.71 -17.22
CA LEU A 279 -8.13 -9.95 -16.07
C LEU A 279 -6.69 -9.65 -16.47
N MET A 280 -5.95 -8.97 -15.61
CA MET A 280 -4.55 -8.62 -15.79
C MET A 280 -3.71 -9.21 -14.66
N ASP A 281 -2.60 -9.85 -14.98
CA ASP A 281 -1.66 -10.33 -13.96
C ASP A 281 -0.52 -9.33 -13.67
N MET A 282 0.35 -9.68 -12.72
CA MET A 282 1.50 -8.87 -12.32
C MET A 282 2.47 -8.54 -13.47
N ALA A 283 2.51 -9.36 -14.54
CA ALA A 283 3.34 -9.12 -15.72
C ALA A 283 2.58 -8.39 -16.83
N ARG A 284 1.42 -7.82 -16.51
CA ARG A 284 0.51 -7.11 -17.42
C ARG A 284 -0.02 -7.96 -18.58
N ARG A 285 -0.01 -9.29 -18.46
CA ARG A 285 -0.69 -10.15 -19.46
C ARG A 285 -2.19 -10.05 -19.22
N LEU A 286 -2.94 -9.93 -20.31
CA LEU A 286 -4.39 -9.80 -20.29
C LEU A 286 -5.06 -11.12 -20.66
N GLU A 287 -6.08 -11.50 -19.90
CA GLU A 287 -7.06 -12.54 -20.25
C GLU A 287 -8.40 -11.83 -20.51
N PRO A 288 -8.81 -11.67 -21.79
CA PRO A 288 -10.08 -11.06 -22.14
C PRO A 288 -11.26 -11.83 -21.54
N LEU A 289 -12.31 -11.09 -21.16
CA LEU A 289 -13.55 -11.65 -20.64
C LEU A 289 -14.66 -11.58 -21.70
N SER A 290 -15.69 -12.39 -21.50
CA SER A 290 -16.85 -12.44 -22.40
C SER A 290 -18.11 -12.88 -21.66
N GLY A 291 -19.27 -12.48 -22.17
CA GLY A 291 -20.58 -12.77 -21.57
C GLY A 291 -21.14 -11.58 -20.80
N ALA A 292 -22.09 -11.87 -19.90
CA ALA A 292 -22.70 -10.88 -19.02
C ALA A 292 -22.95 -11.51 -17.64
N LEU A 293 -22.94 -10.69 -16.59
CA LEU A 293 -23.32 -11.09 -15.24
C LEU A 293 -24.50 -10.28 -14.75
N GLU A 294 -25.57 -10.97 -14.38
CA GLU A 294 -26.70 -10.39 -13.65
C GLU A 294 -26.29 -9.97 -12.22
N PRO A 295 -27.03 -9.05 -11.58
CA PRO A 295 -26.84 -8.71 -10.17
C PRO A 295 -26.80 -9.95 -9.27
N GLY A 296 -25.77 -10.06 -8.41
CA GLY A 296 -25.53 -11.20 -7.52
C GLY A 296 -25.00 -12.46 -8.19
N GLN A 297 -24.86 -12.49 -9.52
CA GLN A 297 -24.32 -13.64 -10.23
C GLN A 297 -22.80 -13.72 -10.07
N SER A 298 -22.28 -14.95 -10.03
CA SER A 298 -20.84 -15.22 -10.10
C SER A 298 -20.44 -15.91 -11.40
N LEU A 299 -19.29 -15.57 -11.95
CA LEU A 299 -18.68 -16.22 -13.11
C LEU A 299 -17.32 -16.81 -12.73
N ARG A 300 -17.08 -18.08 -13.05
CA ARG A 300 -15.75 -18.69 -12.98
C ARG A 300 -15.07 -18.60 -14.33
N VAL A 301 -13.99 -17.82 -14.37
CA VAL A 301 -13.13 -17.64 -15.54
C VAL A 301 -11.96 -18.60 -15.43
N ARG A 302 -11.83 -19.51 -16.40
CA ARG A 302 -10.62 -20.34 -16.54
C ARG A 302 -9.62 -19.59 -17.40
N LEU A 303 -8.41 -19.38 -16.88
CA LEU A 303 -7.36 -18.70 -17.62
C LEU A 303 -6.85 -19.60 -18.76
N SER A 304 -6.65 -19.02 -19.93
CA SER A 304 -6.27 -19.75 -21.16
C SER A 304 -4.84 -20.30 -21.11
N GLY A 305 -3.99 -19.76 -20.24
CA GLY A 305 -2.54 -19.99 -20.22
C GLY A 305 -1.75 -19.10 -21.18
N GLN A 306 -2.43 -18.42 -22.12
CA GLN A 306 -1.83 -17.45 -23.03
C GLN A 306 -1.88 -16.01 -22.48
N GLY A 307 -2.92 -15.70 -21.70
CA GLY A 307 -3.13 -14.41 -21.07
C GLY A 307 -2.61 -14.30 -19.64
N ALA A 308 -3.41 -13.70 -18.76
CA ALA A 308 -3.13 -13.58 -17.34
C ALA A 308 -2.88 -14.97 -16.70
N ARG A 309 -2.01 -15.01 -15.69
CA ARG A 309 -1.59 -16.25 -15.02
C ARG A 309 -1.64 -16.12 -13.50
N LEU A 310 -2.04 -17.22 -12.86
CA LEU A 310 -1.88 -17.42 -11.43
C LEU A 310 -0.60 -18.22 -11.17
N ALA A 311 0.29 -17.72 -10.31
CA ALA A 311 1.58 -18.34 -10.03
C ALA A 311 1.62 -18.91 -8.60
N ALA A 312 2.16 -20.12 -8.43
CA ALA A 312 2.34 -20.72 -7.10
C ALA A 312 3.31 -19.94 -6.18
N SER A 313 4.15 -19.08 -6.76
CA SER A 313 5.02 -18.13 -6.05
C SER A 313 4.27 -16.92 -5.47
N GLY A 314 2.96 -16.84 -5.64
CA GLY A 314 2.19 -15.64 -5.35
C GLY A 314 2.14 -14.68 -6.53
N GLY A 315 1.22 -13.72 -6.47
CA GLY A 315 0.99 -12.78 -7.56
C GLY A 315 -0.11 -11.77 -7.28
N LEU A 316 -0.42 -10.99 -8.31
CA LEU A 316 -1.54 -10.05 -8.38
C LEU A 316 -2.47 -10.47 -9.51
N ILE A 317 -3.77 -10.30 -9.32
CA ILE A 317 -4.76 -10.31 -10.41
C ILE A 317 -5.64 -9.07 -10.27
N THR A 318 -5.76 -8.33 -11.37
CA THR A 318 -6.51 -7.08 -11.45
C THR A 318 -7.60 -7.23 -12.50
N LEU A 319 -8.82 -6.86 -12.15
CA LEU A 319 -9.91 -6.72 -13.11
C LEU A 319 -9.84 -5.32 -13.74
N VAL A 320 -9.78 -5.28 -15.06
CA VAL A 320 -9.63 -4.07 -15.86
C VAL A 320 -10.92 -3.85 -16.67
N GLU A 321 -11.46 -2.64 -16.60
CA GLU A 321 -12.64 -2.24 -17.36
C GLU A 321 -12.27 -1.86 -18.81
N PRO A 322 -13.24 -1.69 -19.74
CA PRO A 322 -12.96 -1.42 -21.15
C PRO A 322 -12.14 -0.16 -21.41
N ALA A 323 -12.26 0.84 -20.52
CA ALA A 323 -11.46 2.06 -20.58
C ALA A 323 -9.99 1.86 -20.16
N GLY A 324 -9.60 0.66 -19.73
CA GLY A 324 -8.25 0.30 -19.31
C GLY A 324 -7.94 0.60 -17.84
N PHE A 325 -8.93 1.06 -17.06
CA PHE A 325 -8.74 1.33 -15.64
C PHE A 325 -9.00 0.09 -14.78
N LYS A 326 -8.36 0.05 -13.61
CA LYS A 326 -8.63 -0.96 -12.60
C LYS A 326 -10.04 -0.78 -12.04
N ALA A 327 -10.84 -1.83 -12.11
CA ALA A 327 -12.15 -1.92 -11.46
C ALA A 327 -12.07 -2.62 -10.10
N ASP A 328 -11.30 -3.70 -10.00
CA ASP A 328 -11.01 -4.43 -8.76
C ASP A 328 -9.63 -5.10 -8.85
N GLY A 329 -9.07 -5.57 -7.74
CA GLY A 329 -7.82 -6.32 -7.79
C GLY A 329 -7.43 -6.92 -6.45
N VAL A 330 -6.81 -8.10 -6.52
CA VAL A 330 -6.38 -8.90 -5.37
C VAL A 330 -4.91 -9.25 -5.48
N SER A 331 -4.31 -9.54 -4.34
CA SER A 331 -2.93 -10.01 -4.20
C SER A 331 -2.91 -11.27 -3.33
N TYR A 332 -1.92 -12.14 -3.56
CA TYR A 332 -1.74 -13.35 -2.76
C TYR A 332 -0.29 -13.79 -2.74
N SER A 333 0.20 -14.21 -1.57
CA SER A 333 1.56 -14.72 -1.36
C SER A 333 1.72 -16.18 -1.79
N ALA A 334 2.98 -16.62 -1.93
CA ALA A 334 3.31 -18.04 -2.16
C ALA A 334 2.79 -18.97 -1.05
N ALA A 335 2.68 -18.45 0.18
CA ALA A 335 2.13 -19.19 1.31
C ALA A 335 0.62 -19.40 1.16
N GLN A 336 -0.11 -18.34 0.79
CA GLN A 336 -1.54 -18.42 0.50
C GLN A 336 -1.81 -19.36 -0.68
N ALA A 337 -1.04 -19.26 -1.77
CA ALA A 337 -1.16 -20.12 -2.95
C ALA A 337 -0.93 -21.62 -2.66
N ARG A 338 -0.32 -21.98 -1.53
CA ARG A 338 -0.11 -23.37 -1.11
C ARG A 338 -1.14 -23.87 -0.10
N ARG A 339 -1.90 -22.98 0.54
CA ARG A 339 -2.98 -23.34 1.48
C ARG A 339 -4.17 -23.91 0.71
N LEU A 340 -4.92 -24.81 1.35
CA LEU A 340 -6.21 -25.33 0.85
C LEU A 340 -6.17 -25.86 -0.60
N GLY A 341 -5.04 -26.42 -1.04
CA GLY A 341 -4.86 -26.92 -2.41
C GLY A 341 -4.89 -25.82 -3.47
N GLY A 342 -4.38 -24.63 -3.15
CA GLY A 342 -4.29 -23.49 -4.08
C GLY A 342 -5.57 -22.69 -4.26
N ARG A 343 -6.56 -22.91 -3.39
CA ARG A 343 -7.81 -22.14 -3.37
C ARG A 343 -7.70 -20.95 -2.43
N LEU A 344 -8.06 -19.79 -2.97
CA LEU A 344 -7.98 -18.48 -2.34
C LEU A 344 -9.39 -17.88 -2.28
N VAL A 345 -9.72 -17.26 -1.15
CA VAL A 345 -10.91 -16.44 -0.95
C VAL A 345 -10.43 -15.10 -0.44
N PHE A 346 -10.98 -14.02 -0.97
CA PHE A 346 -10.54 -12.64 -0.72
C PHE A 346 -11.59 -11.86 0.07
#